data_AF-A0A2M7ADN1-F1
#
_entry.id   AF-A0A2M7ADN1-F1
#
_cell.length_a   1.000
_cell.length_b   1.000
_cell.length_c   1.000
_cell.angle_alpha   90.00
_cell.angle_beta   90.00
_cell.angle_gamma   90.00
#
_symmetry.space_group_name_H-M   'P 1'
#
loop_
_entity.id
_entity.type
_entity.pdbx_description
1 polymer ?
#
loop_
_entity_poly.entity_id
_entity_poly.type
_entity_poly.pdbx_seq_one_letter_code
_entity_poly.pdbx_strand_id
1 'polypeptide(L)' 'RRILDHCIEINRLENEGDKVSREILAKLFETATDAIEAIKWKEIYEHLEMATDKCEDVADIIEGVVVKYA' A
#
# COMPACT_ATOMS: atom_id res chain seq x y z
N ARG A 1 -1.00 16.09 -18.88
CA ARG A 1 0.14 15.18 -18.58
C ARG A 1 0.50 15.13 -17.10
N ARG A 2 0.58 16.24 -16.34
CA ARG A 2 0.86 16.24 -14.88
C ARG A 2 0.07 15.23 -14.02
N ILE A 3 -1.20 14.95 -14.36
CA ILE A 3 -2.02 14.00 -13.61
C ILE A 3 -1.48 12.56 -13.73
N LEU A 4 -1.02 12.14 -14.92
CA LEU A 4 -0.44 10.82 -15.11
C LEU A 4 0.89 10.69 -14.35
N ASP A 5 1.69 11.76 -14.31
CA ASP A 5 2.93 11.78 -13.52
C ASP A 5 2.64 11.57 -12.02
N HIS A 6 1.52 12.10 -11.51
CA HIS A 6 1.08 11.83 -10.13
C HIS A 6 0.54 10.41 -9.92
N CYS A 7 -0.16 9.83 -10.90
CA CYS A 7 -0.62 8.43 -10.81
C CYS A 7 0.57 7.47 -10.76
N ILE A 8 1.59 7.69 -11.60
CA ILE A 8 2.83 6.92 -11.58
C ILE A 8 3.54 7.03 -10.23
N GLU A 9 3.58 8.22 -9.64
CA GLU A 9 4.22 8.41 -8.33
C GLU A 9 3.44 7.75 -7.19
N ILE A 10 2.10 7.74 -7.25
CA ILE A 10 1.27 7.00 -6.30
C ILE A 10 1.56 5.50 -6.40
N ASN A 11 1.58 4.93 -7.60
CA ASN A 11 1.88 3.50 -7.78
C ASN A 11 3.31 3.17 -7.31
N ARG A 12 4.28 4.06 -7.54
CA ARG A 12 5.64 3.87 -7.00
C ARG A 12 5.65 3.81 -5.46
N LEU A 13 4.91 4.71 -4.80
CA LEU A 13 4.83 4.77 -3.34
C LEU A 13 4.05 3.61 -2.74
N GLU A 14 2.97 3.17 -3.39
CA GLU A 14 2.24 1.96 -3.02
C GLU A 14 3.19 0.76 -3.07
N ASN A 15 3.92 0.54 -4.17
CA ASN A 15 4.83 -0.59 -4.32
C ASN A 15 5.94 -0.60 -3.24
N GLU A 16 6.40 0.59 -2.81
CA GLU A 16 7.31 0.73 -1.69
C GLU A 16 6.66 0.38 -0.35
N GLY A 17 5.44 0.88 -0.09
CA GLY A 17 4.66 0.56 1.10
C GLY A 17 4.36 -0.93 1.23
N ASP A 18 4.00 -1.55 0.12
CA ASP A 18 3.65 -2.95 -0.03
C ASP A 18 4.86 -3.88 0.22
N LYS A 19 6.05 -3.48 -0.26
CA LYS A 19 7.32 -4.12 0.11
C LYS A 19 7.61 -4.00 1.62
N VAL A 20 7.47 -2.80 2.18
CA VAL A 20 7.71 -2.56 3.62
C VAL A 20 6.74 -3.37 4.47
N SER A 21 5.46 -3.45 4.08
CA SER A 21 4.44 -4.24 4.77
C SER A 21 4.84 -5.71 4.86
N ARG A 22 5.23 -6.32 3.73
CA ARG A 22 5.71 -7.72 3.69
C ARG A 22 6.92 -7.95 4.60
N GLU A 23 7.91 -7.06 4.55
CA GLU A 23 9.13 -7.17 5.37
C GLU A 23 8.80 -7.08 6.87
N ILE A 24 7.93 -6.15 7.26
CA ILE A 24 7.54 -5.94 8.65
C ILE A 24 6.70 -7.12 9.16
N LEU A 25 5.73 -7.62 8.38
CA LEU A 25 4.92 -8.77 8.77
C LEU A 25 5.78 -10.03 8.93
N ALA A 26 6.72 -10.29 8.01
CA ALA A 26 7.66 -11.41 8.14
C ALA A 26 8.48 -11.31 9.45
N LYS A 27 9.04 -10.13 9.73
CA LYS A 27 9.81 -9.88 10.94
C LYS A 27 8.96 -10.00 12.22
N LEU A 28 7.71 -9.53 12.18
CA LEU A 28 6.78 -9.62 13.29
C LEU A 28 6.57 -11.09 13.70
N PHE A 29 6.30 -11.97 12.73
CA PHE A 29 6.09 -13.39 13.00
C PHE A 29 7.38 -14.15 13.36
N GLU A 30 8.53 -13.72 12.85
CA GLU A 30 9.83 -14.31 13.22
C GLU A 30 10.21 -14.01 14.67
N THR A 31 9.87 -12.82 15.17
CA THR A 31 10.36 -12.30 16.46
C THR A 31 9.31 -12.24 17.57
N ALA A 32 8.04 -12.46 17.26
CA ALA A 32 6.95 -12.37 18.23
C ALA A 32 7.06 -13.46 19.33
N THR A 33 7.05 -13.01 20.58
CA THR A 33 6.96 -13.88 21.77
C THR A 33 5.60 -13.81 22.45
N ASP A 34 4.80 -12.79 22.16
CA ASP A 34 3.43 -12.59 22.64
C ASP A 34 2.46 -12.54 21.44
N ALA A 35 1.57 -13.53 21.38
CA ALA A 35 0.59 -13.65 20.30
C ALA A 35 -0.45 -12.53 20.29
N ILE A 36 -0.84 -12.00 21.45
CA ILE A 36 -1.83 -10.91 21.54
C ILE A 36 -1.21 -9.64 20.96
N GLU A 37 0.05 -9.37 21.29
CA GLU A 37 0.76 -8.22 20.77
C GLU A 37 1.05 -8.36 19.26
N ALA A 38 1.39 -9.57 18.81
CA ALA A 38 1.57 -9.85 17.39
C ALA A 38 0.29 -9.60 16.57
N ILE A 39 -0.88 -10.02 17.07
CA ILE A 39 -2.16 -9.78 16.41
C ILE A 39 -2.43 -8.27 16.29
N LYS A 40 -2.24 -7.48 17.35
CA LYS A 40 -2.46 -6.03 17.28
C LYS A 40 -1.59 -5.37 16.22
N TRP A 41 -0.30 -5.70 16.19
CA TRP A 41 0.62 -5.10 15.22
C TRP A 41 0.31 -5.53 13.80
N LYS A 42 -0.04 -6.80 13.58
CA LYS A 42 -0.50 -7.28 12.27
C LYS A 42 -1.67 -6.43 11.77
N GLU A 43 -2.72 -6.25 12.56
CA GLU A 43 -3.90 -5.49 12.15
C GLU A 43 -3.56 -4.02 11.84
N ILE A 44 -2.66 -3.41 12.61
CA ILE A 44 -2.19 -2.04 12.34
C ILE A 44 -1.45 -1.97 10.99
N TYR A 45 -0.53 -2.89 10.73
CA TYR A 45 0.25 -2.89 9.49
C TYR A 45 -0.62 -3.17 8.27
N GLU A 46 -1.58 -4.09 8.38
CA GLU A 46 -2.55 -4.36 7.30
C GLU A 46 -3.47 -3.15 7.04
N HIS A 47 -3.88 -2.41 8.08
CA HIS A 47 -4.64 -1.18 7.87
C HIS A 47 -3.83 -0.07 7.19
N LEU A 48 -2.53 0.00 7.44
CA LEU A 48 -1.65 0.95 6.75
C LEU A 48 -1.48 0.59 5.27
N GLU A 49 -1.27 -0.69 4.95
CA GLU A 49 -1.19 -1.18 3.58
C GLU A 49 -2.51 -0.96 2.82
N MET A 50 -3.65 -1.24 3.46
CA MET A 50 -4.96 -0.96 2.89
C MET A 50 -5.18 0.53 2.58
N ALA A 51 -4.62 1.43 3.39
CA ALA A 51 -4.70 2.86 3.13
C ALA A 51 -3.89 3.26 1.88
N THR A 52 -2.71 2.66 1.66
CA THR A 52 -1.89 2.93 0.47
C THR A 52 -2.48 2.30 -0.80
N ASP A 53 -3.03 1.08 -0.70
CA ASP A 53 -3.78 0.40 -1.77
C ASP A 53 -4.99 1.24 -2.23
N LYS A 54 -5.73 1.83 -1.29
CA LYS A 54 -6.85 2.72 -1.63
C LYS A 54 -6.42 4.01 -2.34
N CYS A 55 -5.17 4.46 -2.16
CA CYS A 55 -4.63 5.55 -2.94
C CYS A 55 -4.31 5.12 -4.39
N GLU A 56 -3.75 3.92 -4.59
CA GLU A 56 -3.53 3.33 -5.91
C GLU A 56 -4.85 3.11 -6.65
N ASP A 57 -5.87 2.54 -6.01
CA ASP A 57 -7.21 2.36 -6.61
C ASP A 57 -7.75 3.66 -7.25
N VAL A 58 -7.58 4.78 -6.54
CA VAL A 58 -8.01 6.09 -7.03
C VAL A 58 -7.14 6.56 -8.20
N ALA A 59 -5.82 6.34 -8.14
CA ALA A 59 -4.91 6.66 -9.22
C ALA A 59 -5.24 5.88 -10.50
N ASP A 60 -5.51 4.58 -10.38
CA ASP A 60 -5.89 3.69 -11.48
C ASP A 60 -7.21 4.12 -12.15
N ILE A 61 -8.22 4.51 -11.36
CA ILE A 61 -9.47 5.06 -11.90
C ILE A 61 -9.20 6.35 -12.68
N ILE A 62 -8.38 7.25 -12.14
CA ILE A 62 -8.04 8.52 -12.79
C ILE A 62 -7.28 8.26 -14.09
N GLU A 63 -6.28 7.38 -14.08
CA GLU A 63 -5.52 6.98 -15.26
C GLU A 63 -6.44 6.41 -16.34
N GLY A 64 -7.34 5.48 -15.96
CA GLY A 64 -8.31 4.89 -16.88
C GLY A 64 -9.24 5.92 -17.53
N VAL A 65 -9.70 6.92 -16.78
CA VAL A 65 -10.47 8.04 -17.32
C VAL A 65 -9.62 8.85 -18.30
N VAL A 66 -8.40 9.24 -17.92
CA VAL A 66 -7.52 10.04 -18.78
C VAL A 66 -7.21 9.32 -20.09
N VAL A 67 -6.92 8.02 -20.06
CA VAL A 67 -6.66 7.21 -21.26
C VAL A 67 -7.90 7.09 -22.14
N LYS A 68 -9.09 6.93 -21.56
CA LYS A 68 -10.35 6.80 -22.31
C LYS A 68 -10.75 8.07 -23.06
N TYR A 69 -10.39 9.24 -22.55
CA TYR A 69 -10.73 10.55 -23.13
C TYR A 69 -9.52 11.29 -23.74
N ALA A 70 -8.39 10.61 -23.91
CA ALA A 70 -7.22 11.11 -24.64
C ALA A 70 -7.42 11.01 -26.16
#